data_AF-A0AAF0WPR7-F1
#
_entry.id   AF-A0AAF0WPR7-F1
#
_cell.length_a   1.000
_cell.length_b   1.000
_cell.length_c   1.000
_cell.angle_alpha   90.00
_cell.angle_beta   90.00
_cell.angle_gamma   90.00
#
_symmetry.space_group_name_H-M   'P 1'
#
loop_
_entity.id
_entity.type
_entity.pdbx_description
1 polymer ?
#
loop_
_entity_poly.entity_id
_entity_poly.type
_entity_poly.pdbx_seq_one_letter_code
_entity_poly.pdbx_strand_id
1 'polypeptide(L)'
;MAPIQPRDSDSSTKYFVCCDTIVGGGKTLAERAENLFLTNVGTTNPFIDNNKGAFKDLRVLYMENCHYVENLAKIPGEESKHIQQLTAFSNLSVLNIVDCRGMTYLFSASVAQGLVQLQVLLVRNCPAMEVIIGSEGTDNKKVIKFAQLKSIVLKAMPKLKSFYGHRRYINSTTTESTDVSSVHPASLFDKMVVFPSLVELKIIMLKVASDVWGENDHENKSFCQLKFLKVSRCDELEIIFPLSMLHRLKNLEKLDIKFCSKLRNVMSPWIARDLHSNHVNLLSIILANPLWMAKFVEPLQVCKKICRKIVHHLLPY
;
A
#
# COMPACT_ATOMS: atom_id res chain seq x y z
N MET A 1 16.74 4.61 -4.86
CA MET A 1 17.24 5.18 -3.60
C MET A 1 17.76 4.03 -2.76
N ALA A 2 19.05 4.07 -2.41
CA ALA A 2 19.63 3.13 -1.45
C ALA A 2 19.00 3.33 -0.06
N PRO A 3 19.00 2.32 0.82
CA PRO A 3 18.55 2.50 2.20
C PRO A 3 19.52 3.46 2.88
N ILE A 4 18.99 4.54 3.47
CA ILE A 4 19.77 5.43 4.33
C ILE A 4 20.06 4.63 5.60
N GLN A 5 21.30 4.19 5.77
CA GLN A 5 21.79 3.58 7.00
C GLN A 5 22.01 4.72 8.03
N PRO A 6 21.43 4.67 9.24
CA PRO A 6 21.67 5.70 10.25
C PRO A 6 23.12 5.59 10.76
N ARG A 7 23.88 6.68 10.69
CA ARG A 7 25.06 6.89 11.54
C ARG A 7 24.58 7.39 12.90
N ASP A 8 25.34 7.04 13.93
CA ASP A 8 25.06 7.24 15.33
C ASP A 8 24.44 8.60 15.68
N SER A 9 23.53 8.56 16.66
CA SER A 9 22.76 9.65 17.26
C SER A 9 23.41 11.03 17.15
N ASP A 10 22.96 11.83 16.19
CA ASP A 10 23.27 13.26 16.14
C ASP A 10 22.42 13.97 17.21
N SER A 11 23.06 14.72 18.10
CA SER A 11 22.49 15.38 19.28
C SER A 11 21.51 16.53 18.96
N SER A 12 21.05 16.64 17.71
CA SER A 12 19.94 17.50 17.36
C SER A 12 18.64 16.72 17.51
N THR A 13 17.64 17.32 18.15
CA THR A 13 16.27 16.79 18.35
C THR A 13 15.54 16.37 17.05
N LYS A 14 16.22 16.44 15.89
CA LYS A 14 15.75 16.06 14.57
C LYS A 14 15.86 14.57 14.28
N TYR A 15 16.74 13.84 14.95
CA TYR A 15 16.98 12.42 14.68
C TYR A 15 16.96 11.62 15.97
N PHE A 16 16.13 10.59 16.04
CA PHE A 16 16.04 9.69 17.18
C PHE A 16 16.08 8.24 16.73
N VAL A 17 16.99 7.46 17.30
CA VAL A 17 17.14 6.02 17.05
C VAL A 17 16.88 5.29 18.36
N CYS A 18 15.99 4.31 18.34
CA CYS A 18 15.69 3.46 19.48
C CYS A 18 15.86 1.99 19.08
N CYS A 19 16.61 1.23 19.88
CA CYS A 19 16.96 -0.15 19.57
C CYS A 19 16.35 -1.21 20.50
N ASP A 20 15.63 -0.82 21.57
CA ASP A 20 15.13 -1.79 22.56
C ASP A 20 13.72 -1.45 23.06
N THR A 21 13.57 -0.36 23.82
CA THR A 21 12.29 -0.03 24.47
C THR A 21 12.14 1.48 24.59
N ILE A 22 11.03 2.03 24.10
CA ILE A 22 10.67 3.43 24.37
C ILE A 22 10.09 3.50 25.79
N VAL A 23 10.93 3.69 26.81
CA VAL A 23 10.49 3.88 28.21
C VAL A 23 11.04 5.20 28.77
N GLY A 24 10.26 5.83 29.66
CA GLY A 24 10.68 7.04 30.39
C GLY A 24 11.04 8.22 29.46
N GLY A 25 12.20 8.85 29.69
CA GLY A 25 12.65 10.04 28.95
C GLY A 25 12.91 9.84 27.45
N GLY A 26 13.01 8.59 26.97
CA GLY A 26 13.11 8.30 25.54
C GLY A 26 11.81 8.55 24.77
N LYS A 27 10.65 8.46 25.44
CA LYS A 27 9.33 8.71 24.84
C LYS A 27 9.17 10.18 24.44
N THR A 28 9.54 11.10 25.32
CA THR A 28 9.39 12.55 25.08
C THR A 28 10.32 13.06 23.98
N LEU A 29 11.50 12.47 23.83
CA LEU A 29 12.42 12.75 22.72
C LEU A 29 11.88 12.20 21.39
N ALA A 30 11.35 10.97 21.39
CA ALA A 30 10.74 10.39 20.21
C ALA A 30 9.51 11.20 19.73
N GLU A 31 8.68 11.69 20.66
CA GLU A 31 7.50 12.50 20.35
C GLU A 31 7.81 13.84 19.65
N ARG A 32 9.03 14.37 19.83
CA ARG A 32 9.51 15.63 19.25
C ARG A 32 10.45 15.44 18.06
N ALA A 33 10.76 14.20 17.70
CA ALA A 33 11.70 13.90 16.62
C ALA A 33 11.11 14.23 15.25
N GLU A 34 11.92 14.79 14.35
CA GLU A 34 11.57 14.91 12.93
C GLU A 34 11.78 13.57 12.18
N ASN A 35 12.76 12.78 12.60
CA ASN A 35 13.08 11.49 12.01
C ASN A 35 13.24 10.46 13.13
N LEU A 36 12.41 9.43 13.10
CA LEU A 36 12.37 8.39 14.11
C LEU A 36 12.70 7.04 13.48
N PHE A 37 13.70 6.36 14.02
CA PHE A 37 14.13 5.03 13.62
C PHE A 37 13.96 4.08 14.81
N LEU A 38 13.06 3.12 14.66
CA LEU A 38 12.79 2.10 15.67
C LEU A 38 13.31 0.76 15.16
N THR A 39 14.18 0.13 15.92
CA THR A 39 14.67 -1.22 15.63
C THR A 39 14.47 -2.11 16.85
N ASN A 40 14.08 -3.37 16.64
CA ASN A 40 13.91 -4.38 17.71
C ASN A 40 13.02 -3.96 18.91
N VAL A 41 12.05 -3.06 18.70
CA VAL A 41 11.22 -2.56 19.81
C VAL A 41 10.40 -3.68 20.44
N GLY A 42 10.61 -3.90 21.74
CA GLY A 42 10.00 -4.97 22.55
C GLY A 42 8.60 -4.69 23.08
N THR A 43 7.94 -3.60 22.68
CA THR A 43 6.61 -3.20 23.19
C THR A 43 5.50 -3.47 22.19
N THR A 44 4.27 -3.72 22.68
CA THR A 44 3.12 -4.02 21.82
C THR A 44 2.51 -2.79 21.15
N ASN A 45 2.65 -1.61 21.77
CA ASN A 45 2.07 -0.35 21.30
C ASN A 45 3.04 0.83 21.54
N PRO A 46 3.97 1.12 20.63
CA PRO A 46 4.99 2.16 20.84
C PRO A 46 4.44 3.59 20.77
N PHE A 47 3.25 3.81 20.17
CA PHE A 47 2.73 5.15 19.90
C PHE A 47 1.39 5.46 20.58
N ILE A 48 0.97 4.68 21.59
CA ILE A 48 -0.29 4.93 22.31
C ILE A 48 0.00 5.59 23.65
N ASP A 49 -0.29 6.89 23.71
CA ASP A 49 -0.86 7.56 24.88
C ASP A 49 -1.74 8.69 24.37
N ASN A 50 -2.75 9.08 25.15
CA ASN A 50 -3.78 10.08 24.83
C ASN A 50 -3.27 11.52 24.61
N ASN A 51 -2.02 11.69 24.18
CA ASN A 51 -1.35 12.96 24.05
C ASN A 51 -1.69 13.60 22.71
N LYS A 52 -2.68 14.51 22.74
CA LYS A 52 -3.09 15.36 21.62
C LYS A 52 -1.93 16.27 21.18
N GLY A 53 -1.03 15.75 20.34
CA GLY A 53 0.10 16.53 19.77
C GLY A 53 1.42 15.77 19.63
N ALA A 54 1.52 14.52 20.10
CA ALA A 54 2.71 13.69 19.92
C ALA A 54 3.01 13.46 18.42
N PHE A 55 4.30 13.42 18.07
CA PHE A 55 4.79 13.17 16.70
C PHE A 55 4.27 14.16 15.64
N LYS A 56 3.89 15.38 16.06
CA LYS A 56 3.44 16.43 15.12
C LYS A 56 4.58 16.90 14.21
N ASP A 57 5.81 16.91 14.70
CA ASP A 57 6.98 17.32 13.92
C ASP A 57 7.59 16.17 13.11
N LEU A 58 7.10 14.94 13.30
CA LEU A 58 7.64 13.74 12.66
C LEU A 58 7.39 13.76 11.15
N ARG A 59 8.48 13.65 10.38
CA ARG A 59 8.52 13.62 8.92
C ARG A 59 8.88 12.25 8.37
N VAL A 60 9.75 11.52 9.06
CA VAL A 60 10.20 10.19 8.65
C VAL A 60 10.04 9.24 9.83
N LEU A 61 9.34 8.14 9.58
CA LEU A 61 9.26 7.02 10.50
C LEU A 61 9.78 5.76 9.81
N TYR A 62 10.82 5.19 10.38
CA TYR A 62 11.38 3.90 10.01
C TYR A 62 11.19 2.91 11.16
N MET A 63 10.65 1.74 10.87
CA MET A 63 10.57 0.64 11.82
C MET A 63 11.14 -0.64 11.20
N GLU A 64 12.04 -1.30 11.91
CA GLU A 64 12.64 -2.57 11.49
C GLU A 64 12.65 -3.58 12.63
N ASN A 65 12.35 -4.84 12.34
CA ASN A 65 12.41 -5.94 13.32
C ASN A 65 11.61 -5.72 14.62
N CYS A 66 10.58 -4.86 14.59
CA CYS A 66 9.71 -4.60 15.75
C CYS A 66 8.62 -5.69 15.83
N HIS A 67 9.00 -6.88 16.28
CA HIS A 67 8.15 -8.08 16.16
C HIS A 67 6.96 -8.12 17.13
N TYR A 68 7.00 -7.41 18.25
CA TYR A 68 5.93 -7.38 19.25
C TYR A 68 4.85 -6.34 18.97
N VAL A 69 5.14 -5.38 18.07
CA VAL A 69 4.22 -4.30 17.72
C VAL A 69 3.10 -4.86 16.84
N GLU A 70 1.86 -4.79 17.33
CA GLU A 70 0.70 -5.28 16.58
C GLU A 70 0.17 -4.27 15.57
N ASN A 71 0.34 -2.97 15.87
CA ASN A 71 -0.06 -1.85 15.03
C ASN A 71 0.78 -0.61 15.38
N LEU A 72 0.94 0.30 14.41
CA LEU A 72 1.63 1.56 14.64
C LEU A 72 0.82 2.44 15.58
N ALA A 73 -0.46 2.63 15.28
CA ALA A 73 -1.34 3.48 16.07
C ALA A 73 -2.80 3.04 15.92
N LYS A 74 -3.48 2.96 17.06
CA LYS A 74 -4.92 2.67 17.19
C LYS A 74 -5.54 3.70 18.11
N ILE A 75 -6.72 4.21 17.77
CA ILE A 75 -7.51 4.98 18.74
C ILE A 75 -8.42 4.01 19.49
N PRO A 76 -8.42 4.00 20.84
CA PRO A 76 -9.40 3.25 21.61
C PRO A 76 -10.82 3.75 21.30
N GLY A 77 -11.68 2.87 20.82
CA GLY A 77 -13.08 3.19 20.55
C GLY A 77 -13.88 3.23 21.83
N GLU A 78 -14.25 4.43 22.29
CA GLU A 78 -15.52 4.80 22.94
C GLU A 78 -15.62 6.30 23.29
N GLU A 79 -14.51 7.05 23.29
CA GLU A 79 -14.52 8.53 23.37
C GLU A 79 -14.81 9.24 22.01
N SER A 80 -15.28 8.47 21.02
CA SER A 80 -15.43 8.85 19.61
C SER A 80 -16.56 9.83 19.28
N LYS A 81 -17.20 10.45 20.27
CA LYS A 81 -18.21 11.50 19.98
C LYS A 81 -17.59 12.88 19.78
N HIS A 82 -16.35 13.12 20.23
CA HIS A 82 -15.69 14.43 20.19
C HIS A 82 -14.21 14.39 19.73
N ILE A 83 -13.85 13.49 18.81
CA ILE A 83 -12.47 13.47 18.28
C ILE A 83 -12.30 14.66 17.31
N GLN A 84 -11.90 15.79 17.89
CA GLN A 84 -11.16 16.85 17.21
C GLN A 84 -10.00 16.20 16.44
N GLN A 85 -9.81 16.63 15.19
CA GLN A 85 -8.79 16.14 14.27
C GLN A 85 -7.48 15.82 14.99
N LEU A 86 -7.12 14.54 15.06
CA LEU A 86 -5.79 14.15 15.52
C LEU A 86 -4.76 14.77 14.59
N THR A 87 -3.86 15.57 15.16
CA THR A 87 -2.75 16.20 14.44
C THR A 87 -1.47 15.36 14.51
N ALA A 88 -1.51 14.21 15.18
CA ALA A 88 -0.43 13.25 15.21
C ALA A 88 -0.07 12.83 13.77
N PHE A 89 1.23 12.78 13.46
CA PHE A 89 1.74 12.44 12.13
C PHE A 89 1.28 13.36 10.98
N SER A 90 0.76 14.55 11.28
CA SER A 90 0.28 15.48 10.24
C SER A 90 1.37 15.95 9.28
N ASN A 91 2.63 15.97 9.73
CA ASN A 91 3.80 16.27 8.91
C ASN A 91 4.54 15.03 8.38
N LEU A 92 4.04 13.81 8.66
CA LEU A 92 4.71 12.58 8.27
C LEU A 92 4.71 12.46 6.75
N SER A 93 5.91 12.38 6.17
CA SER A 93 6.14 12.32 4.73
C SER A 93 6.56 10.92 4.27
N VAL A 94 7.34 10.21 5.09
CA VAL A 94 7.86 8.88 4.77
C VAL A 94 7.54 7.91 5.90
N LEU A 95 6.89 6.80 5.57
CA LEU A 95 6.65 5.69 6.47
C LEU A 95 7.24 4.41 5.87
N ASN A 96 8.21 3.81 6.56
CA ASN A 96 8.92 2.63 6.10
C ASN A 96 8.97 1.56 7.19
N ILE A 97 8.28 0.45 6.95
CA ILE A 97 8.12 -0.66 7.89
C ILE A 97 8.73 -1.90 7.25
N VAL A 98 9.65 -2.54 7.96
CA VAL A 98 10.45 -3.66 7.46
C VAL A 98 10.52 -4.76 8.52
N ASP A 99 10.22 -6.00 8.14
CA ASP A 99 10.41 -7.18 8.99
C ASP A 99 9.64 -7.13 10.35
N CYS A 100 8.53 -6.41 10.43
CA CYS A 100 7.65 -6.36 11.61
C CYS A 100 6.64 -7.52 11.59
N ARG A 101 6.96 -8.62 12.28
CA ARG A 101 6.22 -9.89 12.18
C ARG A 101 4.91 -9.95 12.95
N GLY A 102 4.76 -9.23 14.07
CA GLY A 102 3.53 -9.19 14.86
C GLY A 102 2.47 -8.23 14.32
N MET A 103 2.82 -7.38 13.36
CA MET A 103 1.93 -6.32 12.89
C MET A 103 0.82 -6.90 12.02
N THR A 104 -0.43 -6.77 12.46
CA THR A 104 -1.63 -7.30 11.77
C THR A 104 -2.32 -6.24 10.91
N TYR A 105 -2.22 -4.98 11.33
CA TYR A 105 -2.56 -3.81 10.54
C TYR A 105 -1.61 -2.65 10.85
N LEU A 106 -1.42 -1.72 9.91
CA LEU A 106 -0.46 -0.63 10.10
C LEU A 106 -1.01 0.45 11.01
N PHE A 107 -2.12 1.09 10.65
CA PHE A 107 -2.76 2.12 11.48
C PHE A 107 -4.27 2.10 11.31
N SER A 108 -4.99 2.73 12.24
CA SER A 108 -6.43 2.84 12.15
C SER A 108 -6.90 3.89 11.13
N ALA A 109 -8.17 3.78 10.70
CA ALA A 109 -8.80 4.71 9.76
C ALA A 109 -8.72 6.18 10.21
N SER A 110 -8.86 6.44 11.51
CA SER A 110 -8.79 7.79 12.06
C SER A 110 -7.37 8.37 12.03
N VAL A 111 -6.35 7.56 12.29
CA VAL A 111 -4.94 7.97 12.12
C VAL A 111 -4.65 8.26 10.65
N ALA A 112 -5.14 7.41 9.75
CA ALA A 112 -4.96 7.57 8.31
C ALA A 112 -5.48 8.92 7.79
N GLN A 113 -6.57 9.45 8.37
CA GLN A 113 -7.11 10.77 8.02
C GLN A 113 -6.16 11.92 8.36
N GLY A 114 -5.30 11.75 9.36
CA GLY A 114 -4.29 12.75 9.76
C GLY A 114 -3.05 12.79 8.87
N LEU A 115 -2.80 11.74 8.07
CA LEU A 115 -1.60 11.57 7.23
C LEU A 115 -1.63 12.40 5.93
N VAL A 116 -1.92 13.69 6.06
CA VAL A 116 -2.18 14.61 4.93
C VAL A 116 -0.91 14.98 4.13
N GLN A 117 0.28 14.82 4.72
CA GLN A 117 1.58 15.09 4.09
C GLN A 117 2.31 13.82 3.62
N LEU A 118 1.72 12.63 3.78
CA LEU A 118 2.39 11.37 3.48
C LEU A 118 2.67 11.26 1.98
N GLN A 119 3.95 11.10 1.61
CA GLN A 119 4.44 11.01 0.23
C GLN A 119 4.93 9.62 -0.15
N VAL A 120 5.43 8.85 0.82
CA VAL A 120 6.03 7.53 0.59
C VAL A 120 5.59 6.54 1.66
N LEU A 121 5.00 5.42 1.24
CA LEU A 121 4.61 4.30 2.09
C LEU A 121 5.32 3.03 1.63
N LEU A 122 6.18 2.47 2.48
CA LEU A 122 6.93 1.26 2.22
C LEU A 122 6.64 0.24 3.33
N VAL A 123 6.10 -0.92 2.97
CA VAL A 123 5.83 -2.02 3.92
C VAL A 123 6.39 -3.30 3.34
N ARG A 124 7.34 -3.92 4.04
CA ARG A 124 8.09 -5.08 3.57
C ARG A 124 8.20 -6.16 4.62
N ASN A 125 8.08 -7.42 4.19
CA ASN A 125 8.33 -8.60 5.01
C ASN A 125 7.53 -8.61 6.33
N CYS A 126 6.26 -8.18 6.29
CA CYS A 126 5.38 -8.21 7.46
C CYS A 126 4.37 -9.37 7.30
N PRO A 127 4.71 -10.60 7.72
CA PRO A 127 3.93 -11.80 7.38
C PRO A 127 2.55 -11.89 8.03
N ALA A 128 2.33 -11.25 9.18
CA ALA A 128 1.02 -11.22 9.86
C ALA A 128 0.07 -10.12 9.34
N MET A 129 0.57 -9.19 8.51
CA MET A 129 -0.20 -8.05 8.02
C MET A 129 -1.38 -8.53 7.17
N GLU A 130 -2.60 -8.28 7.63
CA GLU A 130 -3.83 -8.62 6.91
C GLU A 130 -4.38 -7.44 6.13
N VAL A 131 -4.28 -6.24 6.70
CA VAL A 131 -4.75 -4.98 6.09
C VAL A 131 -3.77 -3.84 6.38
N ILE A 132 -3.70 -2.82 5.54
CA ILE A 132 -2.87 -1.63 5.87
C ILE A 132 -3.63 -0.72 6.84
N ILE A 133 -4.90 -0.44 6.56
CA ILE A 133 -5.76 0.43 7.36
C ILE A 133 -6.82 -0.39 8.07
N GLY A 134 -6.80 -0.39 9.40
CA GLY A 134 -7.83 -1.04 10.23
C GLY A 134 -9.07 -0.16 10.40
N SER A 135 -10.27 -0.72 10.20
CA SER A 135 -11.52 -0.05 10.56
C SER A 135 -11.74 -0.09 12.08
N GLU A 136 -12.18 1.03 12.65
CA GLU A 136 -12.51 1.16 14.08
C GLU A 136 -14.00 0.90 14.37
N GLY A 137 -14.74 0.33 13.41
CA GLY A 137 -16.15 -0.06 13.61
C GLY A 137 -17.14 1.11 13.74
N THR A 138 -16.70 2.36 13.56
CA THR A 138 -17.59 3.52 13.47
C THR A 138 -18.19 3.61 12.07
N ASP A 139 -19.49 3.91 11.96
CA ASP A 139 -20.21 4.11 10.68
C ASP A 139 -19.76 5.36 9.91
N ASN A 140 -18.60 5.92 10.25
CA ASN A 140 -18.01 7.04 9.54
C ASN A 140 -17.49 6.55 8.18
N LYS A 141 -18.39 6.58 7.19
CA LYS A 141 -18.15 6.35 5.75
C LYS A 141 -17.26 7.44 5.12
N LYS A 142 -16.37 8.06 5.89
CA LYS A 142 -15.51 9.12 5.39
C LYS A 142 -14.38 8.49 4.58
N VAL A 143 -14.37 8.82 3.29
CA VAL A 143 -13.32 8.42 2.36
C VAL A 143 -11.98 9.01 2.82
N ILE A 144 -10.97 8.15 2.96
CA ILE A 144 -9.61 8.55 3.32
C ILE A 144 -8.91 9.01 2.05
N LYS A 145 -8.34 10.22 2.06
CA LYS A 145 -7.68 10.80 0.88
C LYS A 145 -6.21 11.04 1.15
N PHE A 146 -5.35 10.26 0.52
CA PHE A 146 -3.90 10.47 0.54
C PHE A 146 -3.48 11.42 -0.58
N ALA A 147 -3.72 12.72 -0.39
CA ALA A 147 -3.56 13.72 -1.45
C ALA A 147 -2.11 13.90 -1.95
N GLN A 148 -1.11 13.56 -1.14
CA GLN A 148 0.31 13.75 -1.48
C GLN A 148 1.09 12.45 -1.66
N LEU A 149 0.43 11.28 -1.51
CA LEU A 149 1.10 9.99 -1.57
C LEU A 149 1.52 9.68 -3.01
N LYS A 150 2.83 9.66 -3.24
CA LYS A 150 3.46 9.48 -4.55
C LYS A 150 3.94 8.06 -4.79
N SER A 151 4.38 7.35 -3.74
CA SER A 151 4.93 6.00 -3.88
C SER A 151 4.38 5.05 -2.82
N ILE A 152 3.90 3.89 -3.28
CA ILE A 152 3.50 2.76 -2.44
C ILE A 152 4.33 1.54 -2.84
N VAL A 153 5.00 0.92 -1.87
CA VAL A 153 5.72 -0.35 -2.05
C VAL A 153 5.26 -1.36 -1.01
N LEU A 154 4.61 -2.42 -1.48
CA LEU A 154 4.14 -3.53 -0.68
C LEU A 154 4.90 -4.79 -1.12
N LYS A 155 5.68 -5.37 -0.21
CA LYS A 155 6.56 -6.52 -0.52
C LYS A 155 6.44 -7.63 0.52
N ALA A 156 6.28 -8.87 0.06
CA ALA A 156 6.35 -10.09 0.87
C ALA A 156 5.43 -10.03 2.10
N MET A 157 4.14 -9.77 1.86
CA MET A 157 3.08 -9.83 2.86
C MET A 157 2.05 -10.89 2.45
N PRO A 158 2.31 -12.17 2.76
CA PRO A 158 1.50 -13.29 2.28
C PRO A 158 0.07 -13.32 2.82
N LYS A 159 -0.23 -12.63 3.92
CA LYS A 159 -1.58 -12.53 4.51
C LYS A 159 -2.33 -11.26 4.11
N LEU A 160 -1.72 -10.34 3.36
CA LEU A 160 -2.38 -9.07 3.02
C LEU A 160 -3.55 -9.33 2.08
N LYS A 161 -4.77 -9.02 2.56
CA LYS A 161 -6.03 -9.22 1.84
C LYS A 161 -6.44 -7.94 1.10
N SER A 162 -6.38 -6.80 1.78
CA SER A 162 -6.82 -5.51 1.23
C SER A 162 -6.04 -4.34 1.86
N PHE A 163 -6.11 -3.17 1.23
CA PHE A 163 -5.53 -1.95 1.78
C PHE A 163 -6.36 -1.42 2.95
N TYR A 164 -7.69 -1.53 2.88
CA TYR A 164 -8.61 -1.12 3.94
C TYR A 164 -9.41 -2.31 4.47
N GLY A 165 -9.39 -2.49 5.79
CA GLY A 165 -10.09 -3.56 6.48
C GLY A 165 -11.55 -3.22 6.72
N HIS A 166 -12.45 -3.86 5.97
CA HIS A 166 -13.87 -3.77 6.26
C HIS A 166 -14.25 -4.70 7.42
N ARG A 167 -15.09 -4.22 8.34
CA ARG A 167 -15.59 -4.98 9.50
C ARG A 167 -16.17 -6.35 9.14
N ARG A 168 -16.66 -6.52 7.91
CA ARG A 168 -17.20 -7.79 7.38
C ARG A 168 -16.16 -8.92 7.21
N TYR A 169 -14.86 -8.62 7.13
CA TYR A 169 -13.82 -9.66 6.94
C TYR A 169 -13.18 -10.17 8.24
N ILE A 170 -13.49 -9.56 9.39
CA ILE A 170 -12.81 -9.84 10.67
C ILE A 170 -13.56 -10.93 11.48
N ASN A 171 -14.83 -11.22 11.15
CA ASN A 171 -15.67 -12.14 11.94
C ASN A 171 -16.02 -13.47 11.24
N SER A 172 -15.40 -13.82 10.11
CA SER A 172 -15.72 -15.09 9.42
C SER A 172 -15.04 -16.29 10.09
N THR A 173 -15.38 -16.52 11.35
CA THR A 173 -15.32 -17.82 12.04
C THR A 173 -16.60 -17.99 12.83
N THR A 174 -17.76 -17.97 12.16
CA THR A 174 -19.02 -18.59 12.62
C THR A 174 -20.11 -18.41 11.55
N THR A 175 -20.54 -19.55 11.01
CA THR A 175 -21.90 -19.91 10.57
C THR A 175 -22.91 -18.83 10.16
N GLU A 176 -23.41 -18.99 8.93
CA GLU A 176 -24.80 -18.76 8.52
C GLU A 176 -25.45 -17.41 8.88
N SER A 177 -25.30 -16.43 7.99
CA SER A 177 -26.32 -15.41 7.81
C SER A 177 -26.50 -15.11 6.33
N THR A 178 -27.67 -15.49 5.84
CA THR A 178 -28.24 -15.24 4.52
C THR A 178 -28.35 -13.74 4.25
N ASP A 179 -27.51 -13.22 3.36
CA ASP A 179 -27.92 -12.13 2.48
C ASP A 179 -27.12 -12.21 1.18
N VAL A 180 -27.84 -12.48 0.10
CA VAL A 180 -27.31 -12.72 -1.23
C VAL A 180 -27.13 -11.37 -1.92
N SER A 181 -25.94 -10.75 -1.82
CA SER A 181 -25.32 -10.02 -2.93
C SER A 181 -23.83 -9.72 -2.68
N SER A 182 -23.01 -10.13 -3.65
CA SER A 182 -21.58 -9.85 -3.82
C SER A 182 -20.59 -10.54 -2.87
N VAL A 183 -20.48 -11.85 -3.00
CA VAL A 183 -19.21 -12.57 -2.79
C VAL A 183 -18.27 -12.15 -3.92
N HIS A 184 -17.69 -10.95 -3.83
CA HIS A 184 -16.64 -10.52 -4.74
C HIS A 184 -15.30 -10.74 -4.06
N PRO A 185 -14.34 -11.43 -4.71
CA PRO A 185 -13.01 -11.57 -4.14
C PRO A 185 -12.41 -10.17 -3.93
N ALA A 186 -11.97 -9.89 -2.71
CA ALA A 186 -11.59 -8.55 -2.28
C ALA A 186 -10.39 -8.03 -3.09
N SER A 187 -10.59 -6.94 -3.85
CA SER A 187 -9.50 -6.23 -4.51
C SER A 187 -8.55 -5.63 -3.48
N LEU A 188 -7.27 -5.47 -3.85
CA LEU A 188 -6.28 -4.84 -2.96
C LEU A 188 -6.68 -3.41 -2.60
N PHE A 189 -7.11 -2.60 -3.58
CA PHE A 189 -7.61 -1.25 -3.35
C PHE A 189 -9.14 -1.20 -3.51
N ASP A 190 -9.79 -0.29 -2.80
CA ASP A 190 -11.25 -0.07 -2.85
C ASP A 190 -11.60 1.43 -2.91
N LYS A 191 -12.90 1.74 -2.84
CA LYS A 191 -13.42 3.12 -2.85
C LYS A 191 -13.27 3.88 -1.53
N MET A 192 -12.89 3.21 -0.45
CA MET A 192 -12.75 3.85 0.88
C MET A 192 -11.48 4.68 0.96
N VAL A 193 -10.49 4.41 0.10
CA VAL A 193 -9.20 5.10 0.08
C VAL A 193 -8.86 5.61 -1.31
N VAL A 194 -8.52 6.90 -1.41
CA VAL A 194 -8.27 7.59 -2.69
C VAL A 194 -6.82 8.09 -2.76
N PHE A 195 -6.18 7.84 -3.91
CA PHE A 195 -4.78 8.12 -4.20
C PHE A 195 -4.62 9.02 -5.45
N PRO A 196 -4.99 10.31 -5.39
CA PRO A 196 -5.05 11.17 -6.56
C PRO A 196 -3.68 11.52 -7.15
N SER A 197 -2.60 11.37 -6.36
CA SER A 197 -1.24 11.79 -6.71
C SER A 197 -0.25 10.63 -6.80
N LEU A 198 -0.73 9.39 -6.82
CA LEU A 198 0.14 8.22 -6.83
C LEU A 198 0.86 8.09 -8.17
N VAL A 199 2.19 8.08 -8.12
CA VAL A 199 3.09 8.02 -9.27
C VAL A 199 3.70 6.63 -9.42
N GLU A 200 4.01 5.97 -8.31
CA GLU A 200 4.69 4.67 -8.27
C GLU A 200 3.93 3.68 -7.38
N LEU A 201 3.64 2.50 -7.93
CA LEU A 201 3.05 1.38 -7.21
C LEU A 201 3.88 0.12 -7.45
N LYS A 202 4.34 -0.51 -6.36
CA LYS A 202 5.04 -1.80 -6.42
C LYS A 202 4.34 -2.81 -5.52
N ILE A 203 3.92 -3.91 -6.13
CA ILE A 203 3.25 -5.03 -5.48
C ILE A 203 4.11 -6.26 -5.74
N ILE A 204 4.75 -6.80 -4.71
CA ILE A 204 5.76 -7.84 -4.85
C ILE A 204 5.49 -8.95 -3.85
N MET A 205 5.42 -10.21 -4.29
CA MET A 205 5.24 -11.39 -3.43
C MET A 205 3.99 -11.27 -2.54
N LEU A 206 2.86 -10.88 -3.12
CA LEU A 206 1.57 -10.80 -2.43
C LEU A 206 0.63 -11.90 -2.95
N LYS A 207 -0.19 -12.46 -2.06
CA LYS A 207 -1.24 -13.45 -2.38
C LYS A 207 -2.61 -12.78 -2.57
N VAL A 208 -2.66 -11.71 -3.36
CA VAL A 208 -3.92 -10.98 -3.65
C VAL A 208 -4.81 -11.86 -4.54
N ALA A 209 -6.06 -12.07 -4.12
CA ALA A 209 -6.88 -13.20 -4.57
C ALA A 209 -7.51 -13.09 -5.97
N SER A 210 -7.67 -11.88 -6.54
CA SER A 210 -8.38 -11.72 -7.82
C SER A 210 -7.99 -10.47 -8.61
N ASP A 211 -7.96 -9.32 -7.95
CA ASP A 211 -7.74 -8.02 -8.58
C ASP A 211 -6.91 -7.10 -7.67
N VAL A 212 -6.10 -6.26 -8.30
CA VAL A 212 -5.41 -5.16 -7.63
C VAL A 212 -6.37 -3.99 -7.42
N TRP A 213 -7.26 -3.74 -8.38
CA TRP A 213 -8.10 -2.56 -8.44
C TRP A 213 -9.53 -2.90 -8.00
N GLY A 214 -10.11 -2.12 -7.10
CA GLY A 214 -11.51 -2.27 -6.73
C GLY A 214 -12.45 -1.61 -7.73
N GLU A 215 -13.75 -1.77 -7.48
CA GLU A 215 -14.78 -0.91 -8.10
C GLU A 215 -14.47 0.54 -7.75
N ASN A 216 -14.08 1.30 -8.77
CA ASN A 216 -13.72 2.70 -8.64
C ASN A 216 -14.62 3.50 -9.58
N ASP A 217 -15.63 4.16 -9.01
CA ASP A 217 -16.55 5.03 -9.73
C ASP A 217 -15.81 6.16 -10.49
N HIS A 218 -16.45 6.74 -11.50
CA HIS A 218 -15.86 7.80 -12.34
C HIS A 218 -15.36 9.03 -11.55
N GLU A 219 -15.91 9.28 -10.36
CA GLU A 219 -15.50 10.38 -9.48
C GLU A 219 -14.20 10.10 -8.70
N ASN A 220 -13.84 8.82 -8.52
CA ASN A 220 -12.58 8.45 -7.89
C ASN A 220 -11.45 8.81 -8.86
N LYS A 221 -10.57 9.76 -8.53
CA LYS A 221 -9.41 10.15 -9.35
C LYS A 221 -8.13 9.35 -9.04
N SER A 222 -8.24 8.23 -8.32
CA SER A 222 -7.09 7.39 -7.98
C SER A 222 -6.38 6.87 -9.20
N PHE A 223 -5.05 6.76 -9.09
CA PHE A 223 -4.15 6.15 -10.06
C PHE A 223 -4.03 6.87 -11.42
N CYS A 224 -4.73 8.00 -11.64
CA CYS A 224 -4.62 8.77 -12.87
C CYS A 224 -3.23 9.37 -13.10
N GLN A 225 -2.41 9.51 -12.05
CA GLN A 225 -1.03 10.01 -12.11
C GLN A 225 0.02 8.90 -12.15
N LEU A 226 -0.41 7.63 -12.21
CA LEU A 226 0.48 6.49 -12.09
C LEU A 226 1.40 6.42 -13.31
N LYS A 227 2.71 6.54 -13.06
CA LYS A 227 3.78 6.46 -14.07
C LYS A 227 4.50 5.12 -14.06
N PHE A 228 4.61 4.48 -12.91
CA PHE A 228 5.31 3.21 -12.77
C PHE A 228 4.51 2.19 -11.98
N LEU A 229 4.20 1.06 -12.62
CA LEU A 229 3.64 -0.12 -11.97
C LEU A 229 4.64 -1.27 -12.04
N LYS A 230 4.93 -1.87 -10.88
CA LYS A 230 5.67 -3.12 -10.77
C LYS A 230 4.83 -4.18 -10.07
N VAL A 231 4.65 -5.32 -10.72
CA VAL A 231 3.99 -6.50 -10.15
C VAL A 231 4.92 -7.69 -10.28
N SER A 232 5.31 -8.31 -9.17
CA SER A 232 6.28 -9.42 -9.23
C SER A 232 5.94 -10.53 -8.25
N ARG A 233 5.93 -11.79 -8.70
CA ARG A 233 5.64 -12.95 -7.83
C ARG A 233 4.27 -12.84 -7.14
N CYS A 234 3.27 -12.33 -7.85
CA CYS A 234 1.88 -12.28 -7.38
C CYS A 234 1.10 -13.40 -8.09
N ASP A 235 1.21 -14.61 -7.52
CA ASP A 235 0.83 -15.84 -8.22
C ASP A 235 -0.68 -16.08 -8.33
N GLU A 236 -1.49 -15.41 -7.51
CA GLU A 236 -2.96 -15.51 -7.52
C GLU A 236 -3.64 -14.54 -8.49
N LEU A 237 -2.89 -13.57 -9.03
CA LEU A 237 -3.46 -12.49 -9.86
C LEU A 237 -3.69 -12.96 -11.31
N GLU A 238 -4.94 -12.99 -11.78
CA GLU A 238 -5.30 -13.45 -13.12
C GLU A 238 -5.25 -12.36 -14.21
N ILE A 239 -5.51 -11.10 -13.84
CA ILE A 239 -5.52 -9.93 -14.74
C ILE A 239 -4.82 -8.76 -14.04
N ILE A 240 -3.97 -8.01 -14.74
CA ILE A 240 -3.40 -6.76 -14.19
C ILE A 240 -4.36 -5.60 -14.39
N PHE A 241 -4.84 -5.35 -15.60
CA PHE A 241 -5.66 -4.17 -15.91
C PHE A 241 -7.06 -4.57 -16.42
N PRO A 242 -8.11 -4.46 -15.58
CA PRO A 242 -9.49 -4.54 -16.04
C PRO A 242 -9.88 -3.30 -16.87
N LEU A 243 -11.02 -3.37 -17.58
CA LEU A 243 -11.54 -2.27 -18.41
C LEU A 243 -11.67 -0.95 -17.63
N SER A 244 -12.07 -1.01 -16.37
CA SER A 244 -12.24 0.14 -15.48
C SER A 244 -10.96 0.95 -15.25
N MET A 245 -9.78 0.34 -15.46
CA MET A 245 -8.50 1.01 -15.28
C MET A 245 -8.03 1.78 -16.52
N LEU A 246 -8.59 1.54 -17.69
CA LEU A 246 -8.03 2.05 -18.95
C LEU A 246 -7.82 3.55 -19.00
N HIS A 247 -8.84 4.32 -18.62
CA HIS A 247 -8.76 5.77 -18.66
C HIS A 247 -7.78 6.35 -17.61
N ARG A 248 -7.34 5.54 -16.64
CA ARG A 248 -6.44 5.90 -15.54
C ARG A 248 -4.97 5.66 -15.89
N LEU A 249 -4.68 4.84 -16.91
CA LEU A 249 -3.31 4.46 -17.31
C LEU A 249 -2.65 5.45 -18.27
N LYS A 250 -3.28 6.59 -18.60
CA LYS A 250 -2.78 7.53 -19.62
C LYS A 250 -1.36 8.04 -19.36
N ASN A 251 -0.99 8.16 -18.08
CA ASN A 251 0.33 8.63 -17.66
C ASN A 251 1.33 7.49 -17.38
N LEU A 252 0.94 6.24 -17.62
CA LEU A 252 1.79 5.09 -17.33
C LEU A 252 2.97 5.06 -18.31
N GLU A 253 4.18 5.25 -17.78
CA GLU A 253 5.42 5.29 -18.53
C GLU A 253 6.15 3.93 -18.46
N LYS A 254 6.06 3.23 -17.33
CA LYS A 254 6.78 1.99 -17.08
C LYS A 254 5.89 0.91 -16.48
N LEU A 255 5.95 -0.29 -17.06
CA LEU A 255 5.30 -1.49 -16.56
C LEU A 255 6.34 -2.62 -16.40
N ASP A 256 6.51 -3.13 -15.18
CA ASP A 256 7.43 -4.23 -14.87
C ASP A 256 6.65 -5.40 -14.23
N ILE A 257 6.28 -6.41 -15.03
CA ILE A 257 5.56 -7.59 -14.55
C ILE A 257 6.45 -8.82 -14.65
N LYS A 258 6.69 -9.50 -13.53
CA LYS A 258 7.63 -10.63 -13.45
C LYS A 258 7.09 -11.79 -12.63
N PHE A 259 7.33 -13.02 -13.09
CA PHE A 259 7.11 -14.26 -12.33
C PHE A 259 5.71 -14.37 -11.71
N CYS A 260 4.63 -14.04 -12.44
CA CYS A 260 3.25 -14.15 -11.93
C CYS A 260 2.53 -15.34 -12.60
N SER A 261 2.49 -16.50 -11.94
CA SER A 261 2.18 -17.79 -12.58
C SER A 261 0.75 -17.94 -13.13
N LYS A 262 -0.30 -17.49 -12.42
CA LYS A 262 -1.71 -17.60 -12.89
C LYS A 262 -2.19 -16.45 -13.79
N LEU A 263 -1.35 -15.43 -14.00
CA LEU A 263 -1.72 -14.27 -14.81
C LEU A 263 -1.99 -14.69 -16.26
N ARG A 264 -3.25 -14.55 -16.68
CA ARG A 264 -3.78 -14.97 -17.99
C ARG A 264 -3.76 -13.88 -19.03
N ASN A 265 -3.87 -12.61 -18.61
CA ASN A 265 -3.88 -11.44 -19.48
C ASN A 265 -3.36 -10.21 -18.74
N VAL A 266 -2.49 -9.41 -19.38
CA VAL A 266 -2.10 -8.11 -18.79
C VAL A 266 -3.27 -7.13 -18.84
N MET A 267 -4.09 -7.21 -19.89
CA MET A 267 -5.29 -6.39 -20.13
C MET A 267 -6.43 -7.27 -20.63
N SER A 268 -7.68 -6.99 -20.27
CA SER A 268 -8.83 -7.73 -20.81
C SER A 268 -8.87 -7.70 -22.37
N PRO A 269 -9.22 -8.81 -23.06
CA PRO A 269 -9.11 -8.96 -24.53
C PRO A 269 -9.87 -7.94 -25.41
N TRP A 270 -10.78 -7.13 -24.86
CA TRP A 270 -11.56 -6.15 -25.62
C TRP A 270 -10.85 -4.83 -25.91
N ILE A 271 -9.74 -4.56 -25.23
CA ILE A 271 -9.08 -3.24 -25.23
C ILE A 271 -8.32 -2.98 -26.56
N ALA A 272 -8.01 -4.03 -27.32
CA ALA A 272 -7.31 -3.92 -28.60
C ALA A 272 -8.02 -2.99 -29.62
N ARG A 273 -9.35 -2.84 -29.52
CA ARG A 273 -10.13 -1.95 -30.37
C ARG A 273 -10.12 -0.49 -29.89
N ASP A 274 -10.28 -0.24 -28.59
CA ASP A 274 -10.36 1.13 -28.01
C ASP A 274 -9.00 1.79 -27.71
N LEU A 275 -7.89 1.05 -27.72
CA LEU A 275 -6.56 1.65 -27.61
C LEU A 275 -6.12 2.41 -28.87
N HIS A 276 -6.76 2.18 -30.02
CA HIS A 276 -6.50 3.00 -31.21
C HIS A 276 -6.92 4.47 -31.01
N SER A 277 -7.80 4.76 -30.03
CA SER A 277 -8.29 6.10 -29.71
C SER A 277 -7.81 6.66 -28.35
N ASN A 278 -7.19 5.84 -27.49
CA ASN A 278 -6.61 6.28 -26.22
C ASN A 278 -5.07 6.22 -26.25
N HIS A 279 -4.43 7.38 -26.36
CA HIS A 279 -2.97 7.56 -26.34
C HIS A 279 -2.32 7.21 -24.98
N VAL A 280 -2.20 5.93 -24.64
CA VAL A 280 -1.34 5.49 -23.53
C VAL A 280 0.10 5.49 -24.04
N ASN A 281 0.99 6.31 -23.47
CA ASN A 281 2.38 6.47 -23.95
C ASN A 281 3.36 5.66 -23.08
N LEU A 282 3.37 4.34 -23.24
CA LEU A 282 4.30 3.47 -22.51
C LEU A 282 5.72 3.62 -23.06
N LEU A 283 6.65 4.01 -22.18
CA LEU A 283 8.07 4.12 -22.50
C LEU A 283 8.81 2.79 -22.35
N SER A 284 8.37 1.94 -21.42
CA SER A 284 9.03 0.66 -21.13
C SER A 284 8.03 -0.37 -20.63
N ILE A 285 8.03 -1.54 -21.25
CA ILE A 285 7.35 -2.74 -20.77
C ILE A 285 8.38 -3.85 -20.56
N ILE A 286 8.42 -4.41 -19.36
CA ILE A 286 9.18 -5.62 -19.04
C ILE A 286 8.18 -6.68 -18.60
N LEU A 287 8.13 -7.78 -19.34
CA LEU A 287 7.32 -8.96 -19.02
C LEU A 287 8.27 -10.15 -18.92
N ALA A 288 8.39 -10.74 -17.75
CA ALA A 288 9.26 -11.90 -17.53
C ALA A 288 8.45 -13.03 -16.87
N ASN A 289 7.85 -13.91 -17.70
CA ASN A 289 7.23 -15.15 -17.24
C ASN A 289 7.41 -16.24 -18.31
N PRO A 290 8.14 -17.33 -18.02
CA PRO A 290 8.36 -18.42 -18.98
C PRO A 290 7.06 -18.99 -19.57
N LEU A 291 5.99 -19.07 -18.76
CA LEU A 291 4.69 -19.63 -19.19
C LEU A 291 3.93 -18.73 -20.18
N TRP A 292 4.20 -17.42 -20.20
CA TRP A 292 3.55 -16.48 -21.13
C TRP A 292 4.14 -16.53 -22.53
N MET A 293 5.44 -16.83 -22.62
CA MET A 293 6.17 -16.81 -23.88
C MET A 293 5.56 -17.74 -24.93
N ALA A 294 4.85 -18.79 -24.51
CA ALA A 294 4.14 -19.72 -25.40
C ALA A 294 2.65 -19.37 -25.67
N LYS A 295 1.98 -18.58 -24.82
CA LYS A 295 0.51 -18.37 -24.86
C LYS A 295 0.07 -16.94 -25.22
N PHE A 296 0.94 -15.94 -25.07
CA PHE A 296 0.55 -14.52 -25.10
C PHE A 296 0.90 -13.77 -26.39
N VAL A 297 1.00 -14.46 -27.53
CA VAL A 297 1.39 -13.82 -28.80
C VAL A 297 0.43 -12.66 -29.16
N GLU A 298 -0.88 -12.78 -28.94
CA GLU A 298 -1.87 -11.75 -29.29
C GLU A 298 -1.97 -10.55 -28.32
N PRO A 299 -2.05 -10.71 -26.97
CA PRO A 299 -2.06 -9.56 -26.05
C PRO A 299 -0.75 -8.75 -26.09
N LEU A 300 0.38 -9.40 -26.43
CA LEU A 300 1.66 -8.73 -26.68
C LEU A 300 1.61 -7.83 -27.93
N GLN A 301 0.83 -8.17 -28.96
CA GLN A 301 0.64 -7.29 -30.14
C GLN A 301 -0.12 -6.01 -29.77
N VAL A 302 -1.07 -6.10 -28.84
CA VAL A 302 -1.77 -4.93 -28.28
C VAL A 302 -0.77 -4.05 -27.52
N CYS A 303 0.09 -4.64 -26.68
CA CYS A 303 1.15 -3.90 -25.99
C CYS A 303 2.15 -3.27 -26.98
N LYS A 304 2.49 -3.95 -28.08
CA LYS A 304 3.36 -3.44 -29.17
C LYS A 304 2.77 -2.21 -29.86
N LYS A 305 1.45 -2.12 -30.02
CA LYS A 305 0.78 -0.94 -30.59
C LYS A 305 0.80 0.30 -29.67
N ILE A 306 0.94 0.10 -28.36
CA ILE A 306 0.87 1.18 -27.36
C ILE A 306 2.26 1.70 -26.96
N CYS A 307 3.31 0.88 -27.14
CA CYS A 307 4.59 1.09 -26.49
C CYS A 307 5.70 1.43 -27.48
N ARG A 308 6.44 2.53 -27.24
CA ARG A 308 7.55 2.97 -28.12
C ARG A 308 8.82 2.13 -27.97
N LYS A 309 9.02 1.47 -26.83
CA LYS A 309 10.14 0.55 -26.57
C LYS A 309 9.64 -0.63 -25.74
N ILE A 310 9.44 -1.77 -26.38
CA ILE A 310 9.32 -3.05 -25.66
C ILE A 310 10.72 -3.61 -25.52
N VAL A 311 11.26 -3.49 -24.32
CA VAL A 311 12.51 -4.17 -23.98
C VAL A 311 12.12 -5.58 -23.50
N HIS A 312 12.10 -6.52 -24.43
CA HIS A 312 12.10 -7.93 -24.09
C HIS A 312 13.43 -8.26 -23.42
N HIS A 313 13.52 -8.13 -22.10
CA HIS A 313 14.47 -8.96 -21.37
C HIS A 313 13.86 -10.34 -21.25
N LEU A 314 14.06 -11.13 -22.31
CA LEU A 314 14.20 -12.58 -22.21
C LEU A 314 15.34 -12.79 -21.21
N LEU A 315 15.03 -12.85 -19.91
CA LEU A 315 15.98 -13.43 -18.98
C LEU A 315 15.89 -14.95 -19.23
N PRO A 316 16.94 -15.56 -19.79
CA PRO A 316 16.97 -17.01 -19.93
C PRO A 316 17.17 -17.58 -18.53
N TYR A 317 16.22 -18.32 -17.99
CA TYR A 317 16.42 -19.46 -17.06
C TYR A 317 15.11 -20.25 -17.00
#